data_AF-A0A965ZE27-F1
#
_entry.id   AF-A0A965ZE27-F1
#
_cell.length_a   1.000
_cell.length_b   1.000
_cell.length_c   1.000
_cell.angle_alpha   90.00
_cell.angle_beta   90.00
_cell.angle_gamma   90.00
#
_symmetry.space_group_name_H-M   'P 1'
#
loop_
_entity.id
_entity.type
_entity.pdbx_description
1 polymer ?
#
loop_
_entity_poly.entity_id
_entity_poly.type
_entity_poly.pdbx_seq_one_letter_code
_entity_poly.pdbx_strand_id
1 'polypeptide(L)'
;MTKEEFLRILIENKGSSELHATAIFPMDDSFETKMPLINILSLDESKISEQGKLVLELLENDVDDNYHKDFIRFKWKLWALTIIQDLFPGTIYSDFSHDTYNARFYFYYESLHLIREFFYVGLNNFLKAADHLLRTILEFNIRQCYFNQKCDDTSSYKSVSDYLEKGYCPSNQSMLNSFLPNNTTGKATKVNIQQLIKKLSNSSSHAFDPDDSSRYHGKLHFEYTPDSLVFWMKMDYVLTPILWSYYLMYPMAFQPKDILKKFGFNYPTGAFISKEHFHIFKNSLQPDDYQIFQQHSNAQQIVADLEAFYESQETLSDEQIKATWSVDDGELPEKLNWGFMHTVARLRAIKEILANHCTLTTRDDEEMPDDFLEKHSSLVFWQKNYTKIKS
;
A
#
# COMPACT_ATOMS: atom_id res chain seq x y z
N MET A 1 12.72 -2.66 -35.63
CA MET A 1 11.29 -2.58 -35.31
C MET A 1 10.69 -1.54 -36.22
N THR A 2 9.73 -1.92 -37.05
CA THR A 2 9.01 -1.01 -37.95
C THR A 2 7.87 -0.31 -37.22
N LYS A 3 7.32 0.77 -37.81
CA LYS A 3 6.20 1.52 -37.24
C LYS A 3 4.95 0.63 -37.12
N GLU A 4 4.66 -0.16 -38.15
CA GLU A 4 3.53 -1.10 -38.13
C GLU A 4 3.71 -2.19 -37.08
N GLU A 5 4.92 -2.74 -36.91
CA GLU A 5 5.21 -3.70 -35.84
C GLU A 5 5.05 -3.08 -34.45
N PHE A 6 5.51 -1.85 -34.25
CA PHE A 6 5.36 -1.15 -32.97
C PHE A 6 3.89 -0.86 -32.66
N LEU A 7 3.11 -0.39 -33.64
CA LEU A 7 1.67 -0.16 -33.47
C LEU A 7 0.91 -1.46 -33.21
N ARG A 8 1.28 -2.54 -33.89
CA ARG A 8 0.70 -3.86 -33.67
C ARG A 8 1.00 -4.37 -32.26
N ILE A 9 2.25 -4.24 -31.79
CA ILE A 9 2.64 -4.56 -30.41
C ILE A 9 1.81 -3.74 -29.41
N LEU A 10 1.60 -2.44 -29.64
CA LEU A 10 0.81 -1.58 -28.75
C LEU A 10 -0.68 -1.97 -28.68
N ILE A 11 -1.26 -2.40 -29.81
CA ILE A 11 -2.68 -2.76 -29.90
C ILE A 11 -2.93 -4.20 -29.40
N GLU A 12 -1.99 -5.12 -29.64
CA GLU A 12 -2.12 -6.54 -29.33
C GLU A 12 -1.61 -6.92 -27.92
N ASN A 13 -0.80 -6.08 -27.25
CA ASN A 13 -0.43 -6.28 -25.85
C ASN A 13 -1.61 -5.97 -24.89
N LYS A 14 -2.65 -6.79 -24.96
CA LYS A 14 -3.71 -6.86 -23.94
C LYS A 14 -3.29 -7.63 -22.68
N GLY A 15 -2.06 -8.17 -22.64
CA GLY A 15 -1.61 -9.15 -21.66
C GLY A 15 -0.84 -8.63 -20.43
N SER A 16 -0.57 -7.34 -20.30
CA SER A 16 0.30 -6.84 -19.21
C SER A 16 -0.44 -6.47 -17.92
N SER A 17 -1.51 -7.19 -17.56
CA SER A 17 -1.96 -7.17 -16.16
C SER A 17 -1.00 -8.07 -15.36
N GLU A 18 0.24 -7.59 -15.19
CA GLU A 18 1.22 -8.28 -14.35
C GLU A 18 0.70 -8.26 -12.92
N LEU A 19 0.20 -9.40 -12.46
CA LEU A 19 -0.11 -9.63 -11.06
C LEU A 19 1.21 -9.60 -10.29
N HIS A 20 1.55 -8.47 -9.68
CA HIS A 20 2.71 -8.33 -8.81
C HIS A 20 2.41 -8.90 -7.42
N ALA A 21 2.08 -10.19 -7.35
CA ALA A 21 1.77 -10.87 -6.10
C ALA A 21 2.81 -10.47 -5.05
N THR A 22 2.37 -9.78 -4.01
CA THR A 22 3.19 -9.29 -2.89
C THR A 22 3.53 -10.50 -2.00
N ALA A 23 4.28 -11.45 -2.56
CA ALA A 23 4.66 -12.69 -1.92
C ALA A 23 5.95 -12.46 -1.14
N ILE A 24 5.84 -11.90 0.06
CA ILE A 24 6.96 -11.79 0.99
C ILE A 24 7.01 -13.05 1.87
N PHE A 25 8.12 -13.79 1.77
CA PHE A 25 8.38 -15.08 2.41
C PHE A 25 9.88 -15.26 2.74
N PRO A 26 10.24 -16.19 3.64
CA PRO A 26 9.78 -16.35 5.02
C PRO A 26 10.77 -15.68 5.99
N MET A 27 10.30 -15.37 7.20
CA MET A 27 11.14 -14.82 8.25
C MET A 27 11.97 -15.94 8.91
N ASP A 28 13.29 -15.93 8.68
CA ASP A 28 14.26 -16.75 9.43
C ASP A 28 14.60 -16.08 10.78
N ASP A 29 15.05 -16.88 11.74
CA ASP A 29 15.49 -16.48 13.07
C ASP A 29 16.70 -15.50 13.05
N SER A 30 17.35 -15.30 11.89
CA SER A 30 18.50 -14.41 11.68
C SER A 30 18.16 -13.00 11.16
N PHE A 31 16.93 -12.53 11.41
CA PHE A 31 16.25 -11.37 10.80
C PHE A 31 16.83 -9.95 11.06
N GLU A 32 18.15 -9.82 11.08
CA GLU A 32 18.85 -8.54 11.12
C GLU A 32 18.87 -7.93 9.71
N THR A 33 18.10 -6.84 9.51
CA THR A 33 18.30 -5.73 8.53
C THR A 33 18.48 -6.02 7.02
N LYS A 34 18.51 -7.28 6.57
CA LYS A 34 19.06 -7.66 5.25
C LYS A 34 18.09 -7.81 4.09
N MET A 35 16.76 -7.73 4.27
CA MET A 35 15.86 -7.90 3.13
C MET A 35 16.04 -6.73 2.14
N PRO A 36 16.47 -6.96 0.88
CA PRO A 36 16.66 -5.90 -0.08
C PRO A 36 15.34 -5.22 -0.47
N LEU A 37 15.38 -3.94 -0.79
CA LEU A 37 14.22 -3.16 -1.22
C LEU A 37 13.45 -3.81 -2.38
N ILE A 38 14.19 -4.37 -3.35
CA ILE A 38 13.62 -5.11 -4.49
C ILE A 38 12.73 -6.27 -4.04
N ASN A 39 13.08 -6.93 -2.93
CA ASN A 39 12.31 -8.06 -2.39
C ASN A 39 11.12 -7.58 -1.57
N ILE A 40 11.29 -6.50 -0.79
CA ILE A 40 10.20 -5.91 0.00
C ILE A 40 9.05 -5.49 -0.93
N LEU A 41 9.35 -4.85 -2.05
CA LEU A 41 8.36 -4.34 -2.98
C LEU A 41 8.06 -5.28 -4.16
N SER A 42 8.77 -6.39 -4.27
CA SER A 42 8.71 -7.31 -5.43
C SER A 42 8.93 -6.56 -6.75
N LEU A 43 9.99 -5.75 -6.81
CA LEU A 43 10.35 -5.00 -8.01
C LEU A 43 10.95 -5.93 -9.07
N ASP A 44 10.56 -5.71 -10.32
CA ASP A 44 11.16 -6.32 -11.49
C ASP A 44 12.46 -5.58 -11.85
N GLU A 45 13.59 -6.21 -11.54
CA GLU A 45 14.92 -5.67 -11.82
C GLU A 45 15.16 -5.39 -13.30
N SER A 46 14.42 -6.04 -14.22
CA SER A 46 14.54 -5.78 -15.65
C SER A 46 14.01 -4.40 -16.06
N LYS A 47 13.15 -3.79 -15.22
CA LYS A 47 12.64 -2.43 -15.40
C LYS A 47 13.55 -1.35 -14.82
N ILE A 48 14.66 -1.74 -14.19
CA ILE A 48 15.62 -0.83 -13.55
C ILE A 48 16.87 -0.73 -14.42
N SER A 49 17.26 0.48 -14.80
CA SER A 49 18.52 0.74 -15.50
C SER A 49 19.75 0.29 -14.71
N GLU A 50 20.85 0.03 -15.40
CA GLU A 50 22.12 -0.38 -14.78
C GLU A 50 22.60 0.64 -13.74
N GLN A 51 22.45 1.94 -14.00
CA GLN A 51 22.77 2.98 -13.03
C GLN A 51 21.82 2.97 -11.83
N GLY A 52 20.53 2.71 -12.03
CA GLY A 52 19.57 2.52 -10.93
C GLY A 52 19.91 1.33 -10.04
N LYS A 53 20.41 0.23 -10.62
CA LYS A 53 20.90 -0.93 -9.86
C LYS A 53 22.13 -0.58 -9.02
N LEU A 54 23.06 0.22 -9.55
CA LEU A 54 24.19 0.74 -8.77
C LEU A 54 23.73 1.63 -7.61
N VAL A 55 22.70 2.48 -7.80
CA VAL A 55 22.11 3.26 -6.71
C VAL A 55 21.55 2.35 -5.61
N LEU A 56 20.83 1.28 -5.99
CA LEU A 56 20.35 0.30 -5.02
C LEU A 56 21.49 -0.40 -4.29
N GLU A 57 22.53 -0.83 -5.01
CA GLU A 57 23.70 -1.47 -4.42
C GLU A 57 24.38 -0.58 -3.38
N LEU A 58 24.55 0.71 -3.69
CA LEU A 58 25.10 1.70 -2.75
C LEU A 58 24.22 1.84 -1.50
N LEU A 59 22.91 2.02 -1.67
CA LEU A 59 21.99 2.19 -0.54
C LEU A 59 21.93 0.96 0.37
N GLU A 60 22.00 -0.24 -0.21
CA GLU A 60 21.88 -1.51 0.51
C GLU A 60 23.18 -1.93 1.21
N ASN A 61 24.36 -1.63 0.63
CA ASN A 61 25.64 -2.22 1.07
C ASN A 61 26.64 -1.21 1.65
N ASP A 62 26.52 0.09 1.37
CA ASP A 62 27.50 1.08 1.82
C ASP A 62 27.21 1.58 3.24
N VAL A 63 27.84 0.93 4.23
CA VAL A 63 27.64 1.21 5.66
C VAL A 63 28.26 2.55 6.09
N ASP A 64 29.21 3.10 5.30
CA ASP A 64 29.91 4.35 5.60
C ASP A 64 29.15 5.59 5.10
N ASP A 65 28.03 5.41 4.39
CA ASP A 65 27.17 6.53 3.97
C ASP A 65 26.35 7.09 5.15
N ASN A 66 26.28 8.42 5.22
CA ASN A 66 25.50 9.16 6.23
C ASN A 66 24.01 8.80 6.19
N TYR A 67 23.52 8.28 5.06
CA TYR A 67 22.11 7.98 4.84
C TYR A 67 21.73 6.51 5.05
N HIS A 68 22.69 5.60 5.23
CA HIS A 68 22.41 4.17 5.31
C HIS A 68 21.44 3.83 6.46
N LYS A 69 21.64 4.43 7.65
CA LYS A 69 20.73 4.24 8.80
C LYS A 69 19.31 4.70 8.51
N ASP A 70 19.16 5.85 7.85
CA ASP A 70 17.84 6.39 7.49
C ASP A 70 17.18 5.51 6.42
N PHE A 71 17.95 4.99 5.47
CA PHE A 71 17.47 4.05 4.45
C PHE A 71 17.01 2.72 5.04
N ILE A 72 17.76 2.15 5.99
CA ILE A 72 17.35 0.93 6.71
C ILE A 72 16.04 1.17 7.49
N ARG A 73 15.91 2.32 8.17
CA ARG A 73 14.65 2.69 8.84
C ARG A 73 13.49 2.82 7.84
N PHE A 74 13.75 3.45 6.70
CA PHE A 74 12.78 3.59 5.62
C PHE A 74 12.33 2.22 5.07
N LYS A 75 13.26 1.27 4.87
CA LYS A 75 12.94 -0.11 4.48
C LYS A 75 12.01 -0.80 5.48
N TRP A 76 12.24 -0.63 6.79
CA TRP A 76 11.32 -1.17 7.80
C TRP A 76 9.91 -0.60 7.69
N LYS A 77 9.78 0.69 7.35
CA LYS A 77 8.48 1.32 7.11
C LYS A 77 7.80 0.77 5.84
N LEU A 78 8.54 0.59 4.75
CA LEU A 78 7.98 -0.01 3.54
C LEU A 78 7.50 -1.43 3.83
N TRP A 79 8.33 -2.19 4.56
CA TRP A 79 7.96 -3.53 4.95
C TRP A 79 6.72 -3.56 5.83
N ALA A 80 6.64 -2.69 6.83
CA ALA A 80 5.46 -2.51 7.66
C ALA A 80 4.21 -2.25 6.81
N LEU A 81 4.31 -1.40 5.78
CA LEU A 81 3.20 -1.14 4.87
C LEU A 81 2.80 -2.39 4.08
N THR A 82 3.77 -3.17 3.58
CA THR A 82 3.45 -4.41 2.84
C THR A 82 2.83 -5.50 3.71
N ILE A 83 3.14 -5.55 5.01
CA ILE A 83 2.57 -6.57 5.91
C ILE A 83 1.27 -6.13 6.59
N ILE A 84 0.92 -4.83 6.55
CA ILE A 84 -0.28 -4.32 7.21
C ILE A 84 -1.56 -4.98 6.71
N GLN A 85 -1.56 -5.48 5.46
CA GLN A 85 -2.69 -6.21 4.88
C GLN A 85 -3.11 -7.46 5.67
N ASP A 86 -2.22 -8.01 6.50
CA ASP A 86 -2.52 -9.15 7.36
C ASP A 86 -3.44 -8.79 8.53
N LEU A 87 -3.50 -7.49 8.87
CA LEU A 87 -4.42 -6.92 9.86
C LEU A 87 -5.76 -6.53 9.24
N PHE A 88 -5.90 -6.61 7.92
CA PHE A 88 -7.17 -6.27 7.28
C PHE A 88 -8.22 -7.36 7.54
N PRO A 89 -9.38 -7.00 8.11
CA PRO A 89 -10.37 -7.97 8.55
C PRO A 89 -11.06 -8.65 7.37
N GLY A 90 -11.42 -9.92 7.56
CA GLY A 90 -12.18 -10.74 6.64
C GLY A 90 -13.70 -10.66 6.82
N THR A 91 -14.23 -9.63 7.48
CA THR A 91 -15.67 -9.53 7.84
C THR A 91 -16.55 -9.67 6.61
N ILE A 92 -17.65 -10.42 6.69
CA ILE A 92 -18.66 -10.56 5.63
C ILE A 92 -19.93 -9.87 6.11
N TYR A 93 -20.43 -8.89 5.35
CA TYR A 93 -21.67 -8.18 5.66
C TYR A 93 -22.87 -8.72 4.87
N SER A 94 -24.07 -8.27 5.25
CA SER A 94 -25.33 -8.74 4.65
C SER A 94 -25.50 -8.41 3.16
N ASP A 95 -24.84 -7.36 2.67
CA ASP A 95 -24.84 -6.93 1.26
C ASP A 95 -23.64 -7.48 0.49
N PHE A 96 -23.07 -8.60 0.96
CA PHE A 96 -21.94 -9.26 0.31
C PHE A 96 -22.25 -9.59 -1.15
N SER A 97 -21.33 -9.16 -2.01
CA SER A 97 -21.14 -9.72 -3.36
C SER A 97 -19.66 -9.94 -3.56
N HIS A 98 -19.27 -10.85 -4.46
CA HIS A 98 -17.87 -11.06 -4.77
C HIS A 98 -17.19 -9.75 -5.20
N ASP A 99 -17.81 -9.00 -6.12
CA ASP A 99 -17.22 -7.76 -6.64
C ASP A 99 -17.01 -6.70 -5.55
N THR A 100 -18.01 -6.47 -4.70
CA THR A 100 -17.94 -5.43 -3.65
C THR A 100 -17.03 -5.83 -2.50
N TYR A 101 -16.98 -7.11 -2.14
CA TYR A 101 -16.04 -7.63 -1.15
C TYR A 101 -14.60 -7.54 -1.63
N ASN A 102 -14.36 -7.87 -2.90
CA ASN A 102 -13.05 -7.84 -3.54
C ASN A 102 -12.49 -6.41 -3.59
N ALA A 103 -13.35 -5.42 -3.86
CA ALA A 103 -12.93 -4.03 -4.00
C ALA A 103 -12.53 -3.34 -2.70
N ARG A 104 -12.79 -3.93 -1.53
CA ARG A 104 -12.57 -3.25 -0.23
C ARG A 104 -11.10 -2.92 0.06
N PHE A 105 -10.16 -3.61 -0.60
CA PHE A 105 -8.72 -3.37 -0.50
C PHE A 105 -8.12 -2.76 -1.76
N TYR A 106 -8.97 -2.37 -2.72
CA TYR A 106 -8.56 -1.76 -3.98
C TYR A 106 -7.56 -0.62 -3.76
N PHE A 107 -7.90 0.33 -2.88
CA PHE A 107 -7.05 1.50 -2.67
C PHE A 107 -5.68 1.15 -2.07
N TYR A 108 -5.62 0.14 -1.20
CA TYR A 108 -4.35 -0.34 -0.66
C TYR A 108 -3.45 -0.90 -1.76
N TYR A 109 -3.95 -1.82 -2.59
CA TYR A 109 -3.13 -2.47 -3.62
C TYR A 109 -2.73 -1.51 -4.74
N GLU A 110 -3.60 -0.58 -5.12
CA GLU A 110 -3.25 0.54 -6.00
C GLU A 110 -2.15 1.40 -5.40
N SER A 111 -2.22 1.69 -4.10
CA SER A 111 -1.16 2.45 -3.45
C SER A 111 0.19 1.72 -3.44
N LEU A 112 0.20 0.39 -3.26
CA LEU A 112 1.40 -0.42 -3.36
C LEU A 112 1.96 -0.43 -4.79
N HIS A 113 1.10 -0.54 -5.79
CA HIS A 113 1.50 -0.43 -7.19
C HIS A 113 2.14 0.95 -7.48
N LEU A 114 1.52 2.05 -7.03
CA LEU A 114 2.08 3.39 -7.19
C LEU A 114 3.41 3.58 -6.47
N ILE A 115 3.62 2.91 -5.32
CA ILE A 115 4.93 2.90 -4.64
C ILE A 115 5.98 2.17 -5.48
N ARG A 116 5.64 1.05 -6.12
CA ARG A 116 6.55 0.35 -7.05
C ARG A 116 6.90 1.26 -8.22
N GLU A 117 5.90 1.91 -8.82
CA GLU A 117 6.10 2.89 -9.89
C GLU A 117 7.01 4.04 -9.44
N PHE A 118 6.82 4.58 -8.23
CA PHE A 118 7.71 5.59 -7.65
C PHE A 118 9.18 5.14 -7.64
N PHE A 119 9.45 3.88 -7.28
CA PHE A 119 10.79 3.33 -7.32
C PHE A 119 11.30 3.10 -8.74
N TYR A 120 10.48 2.58 -9.66
CA TYR A 120 10.89 2.44 -11.06
C TYR A 120 11.27 3.79 -11.66
N VAL A 121 10.42 4.80 -11.52
CA VAL A 121 10.70 6.12 -12.10
C VAL A 121 11.87 6.81 -11.39
N GLY A 122 11.97 6.71 -10.07
CA GLY A 122 13.06 7.30 -9.28
C GLY A 122 14.42 6.68 -9.59
N LEU A 123 14.50 5.34 -9.62
CA LEU A 123 15.74 4.61 -9.93
C LEU A 123 16.18 4.77 -11.38
N ASN A 124 15.25 5.04 -12.31
CA ASN A 124 15.55 5.40 -13.69
C ASN A 124 15.74 6.93 -13.87
N ASN A 125 15.94 7.66 -12.78
CA ASN A 125 16.26 9.09 -12.74
C ASN A 125 15.16 10.03 -13.25
N PHE A 126 13.91 9.59 -13.28
CA PHE A 126 12.73 10.41 -13.55
C PHE A 126 12.17 11.01 -12.24
N LEU A 127 13.02 11.76 -11.52
CA LEU A 127 12.73 12.21 -10.15
C LEU A 127 11.46 13.06 -10.02
N LYS A 128 11.15 13.89 -11.02
CA LYS A 128 9.89 14.67 -11.02
C LYS A 128 8.65 13.79 -11.20
N ALA A 129 8.74 12.75 -12.02
CA ALA A 129 7.65 11.78 -12.13
C ALA A 129 7.44 11.06 -10.79
N ALA A 130 8.53 10.71 -10.09
CA ALA A 130 8.46 10.15 -8.74
C ALA A 130 7.72 11.10 -7.78
N ASP A 131 8.07 12.40 -7.78
CA ASP A 131 7.44 13.41 -6.94
C ASP A 131 5.92 13.53 -7.17
N HIS A 132 5.46 13.38 -8.42
CA HIS A 132 4.04 13.44 -8.75
C HIS A 132 3.22 12.27 -8.18
N LEU A 133 3.84 11.12 -7.94
CA LEU A 133 3.17 9.93 -7.40
C LEU A 133 2.88 10.03 -5.91
N LEU A 134 3.70 10.80 -5.17
CA LEU A 134 3.62 10.91 -3.70
C LEU A 134 2.23 11.35 -3.20
N ARG A 135 1.60 12.31 -3.88
CA ARG A 135 0.27 12.79 -3.51
C ARG A 135 -0.78 11.69 -3.68
N THR A 136 -0.76 11.03 -4.83
CA THR A 136 -1.69 9.96 -5.15
C THR A 136 -1.56 8.81 -4.17
N ILE A 137 -0.33 8.39 -3.84
CA ILE A 137 -0.05 7.36 -2.82
C ILE A 137 -0.67 7.72 -1.46
N LEU A 138 -0.52 8.97 -1.01
CA LEU A 138 -1.11 9.44 0.23
C LEU A 138 -2.64 9.43 0.18
N GLU A 139 -3.24 9.94 -0.89
CA GLU A 139 -4.69 10.00 -1.06
C GLU A 139 -5.33 8.60 -1.12
N PHE A 140 -4.70 7.65 -1.81
CA PHE A 140 -5.16 6.26 -1.86
C PHE A 140 -5.14 5.60 -0.47
N ASN A 141 -4.09 5.82 0.33
CA ASN A 141 -4.05 5.29 1.69
C ASN A 141 -5.09 5.94 2.63
N ILE A 142 -5.39 7.23 2.46
CA ILE A 142 -6.50 7.90 3.18
C ILE A 142 -7.84 7.26 2.80
N ARG A 143 -8.06 7.00 1.51
CA ARG A 143 -9.28 6.35 1.02
C ARG A 143 -9.40 4.92 1.56
N GLN A 144 -8.32 4.15 1.56
CA GLN A 144 -8.31 2.81 2.15
C GLN A 144 -8.79 2.83 3.61
N CYS A 145 -8.18 3.69 4.42
CA CYS A 145 -8.53 3.84 5.83
C CYS A 145 -9.99 4.27 6.01
N TYR A 146 -10.42 5.26 5.24
CA TYR A 146 -11.78 5.79 5.29
C TYR A 146 -12.83 4.75 4.92
N PHE A 147 -12.70 4.11 3.76
CA PHE A 147 -13.70 3.17 3.28
C PHE A 147 -13.74 1.91 4.12
N ASN A 148 -12.59 1.42 4.63
CA ASN A 148 -12.58 0.29 5.55
C ASN A 148 -13.36 0.62 6.84
N GLN A 149 -13.07 1.75 7.48
CA GLN A 149 -13.83 2.21 8.66
C GLN A 149 -15.32 2.39 8.35
N LYS A 150 -15.64 2.96 7.18
CA LYS A 150 -17.03 3.23 6.80
C LYS A 150 -17.83 1.95 6.60
N CYS A 151 -17.20 0.91 6.05
CA CYS A 151 -17.80 -0.41 5.93
C CYS A 151 -18.08 -1.03 7.30
N ASP A 152 -17.14 -0.92 8.24
CA ASP A 152 -17.34 -1.39 9.62
C ASP A 152 -18.48 -0.64 10.32
N ASP A 153 -18.48 0.70 10.28
CA ASP A 153 -19.48 1.56 10.92
C ASP A 153 -20.91 1.32 10.39
N THR A 154 -21.03 1.01 9.10
CA THR A 154 -22.33 0.80 8.44
C THR A 154 -22.69 -0.66 8.26
N SER A 155 -21.78 -1.58 8.62
CA SER A 155 -21.89 -3.01 8.38
C SER A 155 -22.31 -3.32 6.92
N SER A 156 -21.70 -2.63 5.96
CA SER A 156 -22.10 -2.65 4.55
C SER A 156 -20.98 -2.22 3.60
N TYR A 157 -20.88 -2.86 2.42
CA TYR A 157 -19.97 -2.47 1.34
C TYR A 157 -20.52 -1.38 0.41
N LYS A 158 -21.72 -0.87 0.69
CA LYS A 158 -22.40 0.12 -0.16
C LYS A 158 -21.54 1.35 -0.43
N SER A 159 -20.76 1.82 0.56
CA SER A 159 -19.93 3.02 0.40
C SER A 159 -18.84 2.85 -0.66
N VAL A 160 -18.16 1.69 -0.68
CA VAL A 160 -17.17 1.33 -1.71
C VAL A 160 -17.84 1.14 -3.06
N SER A 161 -19.00 0.48 -3.08
CA SER A 161 -19.78 0.25 -4.30
C SER A 161 -20.22 1.57 -4.95
N ASP A 162 -20.77 2.48 -4.15
CA ASP A 162 -21.17 3.82 -4.60
C ASP A 162 -19.97 4.65 -5.09
N TYR A 163 -18.77 4.47 -4.52
CA TYR A 163 -17.56 5.10 -5.05
C TYR A 163 -17.20 4.55 -6.43
N LEU A 164 -17.18 3.22 -6.60
CA LEU A 164 -16.77 2.59 -7.86
C LEU A 164 -17.76 2.86 -8.98
N GLU A 165 -19.06 2.84 -8.68
CA GLU A 165 -20.12 3.07 -9.68
C GLU A 165 -20.33 4.55 -10.00
N LYS A 166 -20.25 5.44 -9.00
CA LYS A 166 -20.71 6.84 -9.13
C LYS A 166 -19.62 7.88 -8.88
N GLY A 167 -18.41 7.44 -8.51
CA GLY A 167 -17.31 8.34 -8.16
C GLY A 167 -17.53 9.13 -6.87
N TYR A 168 -18.45 8.70 -5.99
CA TYR A 168 -18.74 9.42 -4.75
C TYR A 168 -17.57 9.30 -3.75
N CYS A 169 -16.75 10.35 -3.69
CA CYS A 169 -15.61 10.46 -2.78
C CYS A 169 -15.72 11.73 -1.93
N PRO A 170 -15.75 11.64 -0.59
CA PRO A 170 -15.65 12.81 0.27
C PRO A 170 -14.29 13.50 0.14
N SER A 171 -14.20 14.74 0.62
CA SER A 171 -12.92 15.45 0.71
C SER A 171 -11.93 14.72 1.64
N ASN A 172 -10.62 14.85 1.38
CA ASN A 172 -9.57 14.31 2.27
C ASN A 172 -9.78 14.77 3.73
N GLN A 173 -10.21 16.01 3.93
CA GLN A 173 -10.53 16.53 5.25
C GLN A 173 -11.64 15.74 5.95
N SER A 174 -12.74 15.50 5.23
CA SER A 174 -13.89 14.76 5.73
C SER A 174 -13.52 13.30 6.02
N MET A 175 -12.71 12.68 5.16
CA MET A 175 -12.22 11.32 5.35
C MET A 175 -11.37 11.19 6.60
N LEU A 176 -10.36 12.07 6.78
CA LEU A 176 -9.50 12.08 7.96
C LEU A 176 -10.27 12.31 9.26
N ASN A 177 -11.30 13.15 9.24
CA ASN A 177 -12.17 13.35 10.41
C ASN A 177 -12.97 12.10 10.80
N SER A 178 -13.19 11.19 9.85
CA SER A 178 -14.02 10.01 10.04
C SER A 178 -13.26 8.89 10.71
N PHE A 179 -12.06 8.56 10.24
CA PHE A 179 -11.33 7.37 10.73
C PHE A 179 -10.25 7.69 11.78
N LEU A 180 -9.73 8.92 11.84
CA LEU A 180 -8.73 9.27 12.86
C LEU A 180 -9.42 9.61 14.19
N PRO A 181 -8.94 9.04 15.32
CA PRO A 181 -9.52 9.33 16.63
C PRO A 181 -9.29 10.79 17.05
N ASN A 182 -10.22 11.34 17.84
CA ASN A 182 -10.15 12.72 18.34
C ASN A 182 -9.19 12.92 19.54
N ASN A 183 -8.33 11.94 19.82
CA ASN A 183 -7.29 12.01 20.85
C ASN A 183 -6.05 12.80 20.34
N THR A 184 -5.06 13.01 21.21
CA THR A 184 -3.85 13.78 20.89
C THR A 184 -3.09 13.20 19.69
N THR A 185 -2.89 11.88 19.65
CA THR A 185 -2.16 11.18 18.59
C THR A 185 -2.87 11.26 17.24
N GLY A 186 -4.19 11.04 17.21
CA GLY A 186 -4.99 11.15 15.99
C GLY A 186 -5.05 12.58 15.45
N LYS A 187 -5.15 13.58 16.33
CA LYS A 187 -5.06 15.01 15.93
C LYS A 187 -3.70 15.36 15.35
N ALA A 188 -2.60 14.91 15.97
CA ALA A 188 -1.26 15.15 15.46
C ALA A 188 -1.04 14.51 14.08
N THR A 189 -1.46 13.25 13.92
CA THR A 189 -1.40 12.51 12.65
C THR A 189 -2.20 13.23 11.56
N LYS A 190 -3.43 13.66 11.88
CA LYS A 190 -4.29 14.43 10.98
C LYS A 190 -3.63 15.74 10.51
N VAL A 191 -3.08 16.53 11.42
CA VAL A 191 -2.41 17.79 11.10
C VAL A 191 -1.20 17.54 10.18
N ASN A 192 -0.42 16.50 10.47
CA ASN A 192 0.71 16.10 9.63
C ASN A 192 0.25 15.79 8.19
N ILE A 193 -0.76 14.93 8.03
CA ILE A 193 -1.31 14.56 6.72
C ILE A 193 -1.84 15.79 5.97
N GLN A 194 -2.59 16.68 6.65
CA GLN A 194 -3.12 17.90 6.03
C GLN A 194 -2.00 18.82 5.53
N GLN A 195 -0.91 18.95 6.29
CA GLN A 195 0.25 19.73 5.87
C GLN A 195 0.95 19.09 4.67
N LEU A 196 1.08 17.75 4.65
CA LEU A 196 1.65 17.03 3.51
C LEU A 196 0.80 17.19 2.24
N ILE A 197 -0.52 17.01 2.32
CA ILE A 197 -1.42 17.23 1.18
C ILE A 197 -1.24 18.64 0.63
N LYS A 198 -1.20 19.66 1.51
CA LYS A 198 -0.99 21.05 1.09
C LYS A 198 0.36 21.24 0.38
N LYS A 199 1.45 20.71 0.96
CA LYS A 199 2.79 20.79 0.36
C LYS A 199 2.85 20.09 -0.99
N LEU A 200 2.38 18.85 -1.06
CA LEU A 200 2.37 18.05 -2.28
C LEU A 200 1.47 18.67 -3.36
N SER A 201 0.35 19.28 -3.00
CA SER A 201 -0.51 19.99 -3.96
C SER A 201 0.21 21.17 -4.60
N ASN A 202 1.03 21.89 -3.82
CA ASN A 202 1.81 23.01 -4.32
C ASN A 202 2.98 22.57 -5.20
N SER A 203 3.64 21.45 -4.89
CA SER A 203 4.86 21.00 -5.60
C SER A 203 4.57 20.08 -6.80
N SER A 204 3.43 19.38 -6.82
CA SER A 204 3.13 18.34 -7.83
C SER A 204 2.01 18.70 -8.81
N SER A 205 1.16 19.68 -8.52
CA SER A 205 -0.05 19.93 -9.32
C SER A 205 -0.03 21.26 -10.06
N HIS A 206 0.85 22.19 -9.70
CA HIS A 206 0.86 23.53 -10.29
C HIS A 206 2.26 24.14 -10.33
N ALA A 207 2.60 24.78 -11.45
CA ALA A 207 3.81 25.60 -11.55
C ALA A 207 3.58 26.95 -10.86
N PHE A 208 3.48 26.97 -9.53
CA PHE A 208 3.28 28.21 -8.76
C PHE A 208 4.60 28.88 -8.35
N ASP A 209 5.69 28.12 -8.24
CA ASP A 209 7.01 28.65 -7.91
C ASP A 209 7.98 28.44 -9.09
N PRO A 210 8.72 29.48 -9.55
CA PRO A 210 9.84 29.30 -10.48
C PRO A 210 10.85 28.25 -10.03
N ASP A 211 11.03 28.06 -8.71
CA ASP A 211 11.87 27.01 -8.16
C ASP A 211 11.29 25.62 -8.47
N ASP A 212 9.97 25.44 -8.47
CA ASP A 212 9.32 24.17 -8.82
C ASP A 212 9.19 23.94 -10.35
N SER A 213 9.65 24.91 -11.16
CA SER A 213 9.62 24.82 -12.61
C SER A 213 10.43 23.62 -13.12
N SER A 214 9.81 22.85 -14.01
CA SER A 214 10.52 21.86 -14.82
C SER A 214 11.58 22.48 -15.74
N ARG A 215 11.72 23.81 -15.85
CA ARG A 215 12.88 24.43 -16.53
C ARG A 215 14.05 24.72 -15.59
N TYR A 216 13.79 24.95 -14.31
CA TYR A 216 14.83 25.18 -13.30
C TYR A 216 15.44 23.84 -12.83
N HIS A 217 14.59 22.82 -12.66
CA HIS A 217 14.99 21.45 -12.31
C HIS A 217 15.05 20.48 -13.50
N GLY A 218 14.49 20.82 -14.66
CA GLY A 218 14.32 19.90 -15.78
C GLY A 218 15.04 20.35 -17.04
N LYS A 219 16.37 20.48 -16.93
CA LYS A 219 17.13 19.72 -17.92
C LYS A 219 16.73 18.26 -17.69
N LEU A 220 16.42 17.52 -18.74
CA LEU A 220 16.43 16.06 -18.66
C LEU A 220 17.86 15.68 -18.24
N HIS A 221 18.11 15.67 -16.93
CA HIS A 221 19.34 15.22 -16.36
C HIS A 221 19.28 13.71 -16.51
N PHE A 222 19.73 13.22 -17.66
CA PHE A 222 19.98 11.79 -17.84
C PHE A 222 21.15 11.34 -16.95
N GLU A 223 21.91 12.29 -16.40
CA GLU A 223 22.97 12.08 -15.43
C GLU A 223 22.39 11.93 -14.02
N TYR A 224 22.89 10.92 -13.31
CA TYR A 224 22.58 10.71 -11.90
C TYR A 224 23.25 11.80 -11.06
N THR A 225 22.51 12.34 -10.10
CA THR A 225 22.97 13.38 -9.18
C THR A 225 22.84 12.89 -7.74
N PRO A 226 23.33 13.62 -6.74
CA PRO A 226 23.05 13.29 -5.34
C PRO A 226 21.55 13.16 -5.03
N ASP A 227 20.68 13.90 -5.72
CA ASP A 227 19.22 13.78 -5.56
C ASP A 227 18.71 12.39 -5.97
N SER A 228 19.36 11.75 -6.95
CA SER A 228 19.07 10.38 -7.37
C SER A 228 19.40 9.34 -6.27
N LEU A 229 20.29 9.66 -5.32
CA LEU A 229 20.60 8.79 -4.18
C LEU A 229 19.60 8.95 -3.04
N VAL A 230 19.04 10.15 -2.86
CA VAL A 230 18.19 10.48 -1.70
C VAL A 230 16.71 10.65 -2.03
N PHE A 231 16.27 10.39 -3.27
CA PHE A 231 14.88 10.59 -3.69
C PHE A 231 13.86 9.83 -2.80
N TRP A 232 14.24 8.65 -2.29
CA TRP A 232 13.42 7.83 -1.40
C TRP A 232 13.06 8.53 -0.09
N MET A 233 13.81 9.53 0.35
CA MET A 233 13.49 10.31 1.55
C MET A 233 12.13 11.02 1.43
N LYS A 234 11.75 11.44 0.22
CA LYS A 234 10.43 12.02 -0.02
C LYS A 234 9.31 11.01 0.22
N MET A 235 9.54 9.74 -0.13
CA MET A 235 8.63 8.66 0.22
C MET A 235 8.59 8.43 1.73
N ASP A 236 9.74 8.47 2.43
CA ASP A 236 9.78 8.33 3.89
C ASP A 236 8.88 9.34 4.62
N TYR A 237 8.89 10.60 4.17
CA TYR A 237 8.02 11.65 4.69
C TYR A 237 6.53 11.37 4.50
N VAL A 238 6.14 10.75 3.39
CA VAL A 238 4.74 10.39 3.09
C VAL A 238 4.31 9.11 3.80
N LEU A 239 5.21 8.13 3.85
CA LEU A 239 4.97 6.79 4.40
C LEU A 239 4.74 6.81 5.91
N THR A 240 5.45 7.69 6.62
CA THR A 240 5.35 7.81 8.08
C THR A 240 3.90 8.04 8.56
N PRO A 241 3.19 9.10 8.14
CA PRO A 241 1.80 9.30 8.57
C PRO A 241 0.78 8.33 7.97
N ILE A 242 1.10 7.68 6.84
CA ILE A 242 0.31 6.56 6.32
C ILE A 242 0.33 5.40 7.32
N LEU A 243 1.53 4.99 7.76
CA LEU A 243 1.66 3.93 8.77
C LEU A 243 1.01 4.32 10.10
N TRP A 244 1.17 5.56 10.55
CA TRP A 244 0.48 6.04 11.74
C TRP A 244 -1.05 5.92 11.64
N SER A 245 -1.62 6.20 10.46
CA SER A 245 -3.05 6.02 10.21
C SER A 245 -3.46 4.55 10.40
N TYR A 246 -2.70 3.62 9.81
CA TYR A 246 -2.94 2.20 9.98
C TYR A 246 -2.74 1.73 11.42
N TYR A 247 -1.72 2.21 12.14
CA TYR A 247 -1.47 1.85 13.54
C TYR A 247 -2.54 2.34 14.49
N LEU A 248 -3.18 3.47 14.19
CA LEU A 248 -4.35 3.95 14.94
C LEU A 248 -5.58 3.09 14.67
N MET A 249 -5.78 2.64 13.43
CA MET A 249 -6.91 1.79 13.02
C MET A 249 -6.77 0.34 13.46
N TYR A 250 -5.55 -0.19 13.47
CA TYR A 250 -5.24 -1.58 13.78
C TYR A 250 -4.35 -1.69 15.03
N PRO A 251 -4.89 -1.37 16.22
CA PRO A 251 -4.14 -1.37 17.47
C PRO A 251 -3.56 -2.74 17.84
N MET A 252 -4.15 -3.84 17.34
CA MET A 252 -3.65 -5.20 17.53
C MET A 252 -2.29 -5.45 16.85
N ALA A 253 -1.81 -4.56 15.98
CA ALA A 253 -0.45 -4.58 15.44
C ALA A 253 0.64 -4.60 16.53
N PHE A 254 0.33 -4.10 17.73
CA PHE A 254 1.24 -3.98 18.87
C PHE A 254 1.03 -5.04 19.95
N GLN A 255 0.32 -6.13 19.61
CA GLN A 255 -0.01 -7.22 20.53
C GLN A 255 0.35 -8.57 19.90
N PRO A 256 1.64 -8.92 19.83
CA PRO A 256 2.07 -10.16 19.17
C PRO A 256 1.53 -11.40 19.89
N LYS A 257 1.07 -12.37 19.10
CA LYS A 257 0.52 -13.65 19.57
C LYS A 257 1.18 -14.84 18.90
N ASP A 258 1.12 -15.99 19.56
CA ASP A 258 1.51 -17.27 18.97
C ASP A 258 0.29 -17.85 18.24
N ILE A 259 0.02 -17.29 17.06
CA ILE A 259 -1.16 -17.61 16.26
C ILE A 259 -1.20 -19.11 15.94
N LEU A 260 -0.06 -19.65 15.54
CA LEU A 260 0.06 -21.04 15.10
C LEU A 260 -0.29 -22.02 16.22
N LYS A 261 0.17 -21.75 17.47
CA LYS A 261 -0.16 -22.61 18.61
C LYS A 261 -1.61 -22.55 19.06
N LYS A 262 -2.35 -21.48 18.78
CA LYS A 262 -3.77 -21.39 19.15
C LYS A 262 -4.71 -21.85 18.05
N PHE A 263 -4.36 -21.62 16.79
CA PHE A 263 -5.30 -21.77 15.67
C PHE A 263 -4.81 -22.70 14.55
N GLY A 264 -3.56 -23.18 14.62
CA GLY A 264 -2.98 -23.94 13.52
C GLY A 264 -2.87 -23.10 12.24
N PHE A 265 -3.11 -23.71 11.08
CA PHE A 265 -3.09 -23.04 9.78
C PHE A 265 -4.42 -22.34 9.43
N ASN A 266 -5.48 -22.53 10.24
CA ASN A 266 -6.82 -21.96 10.01
C ASN A 266 -7.13 -20.85 11.01
N TYR A 267 -6.35 -19.77 10.99
CA TYR A 267 -6.45 -18.67 11.94
C TYR A 267 -7.40 -17.55 11.47
N PRO A 268 -7.98 -16.78 12.41
CA PRO A 268 -8.81 -15.63 12.07
C PRO A 268 -7.96 -14.50 11.47
N THR A 269 -7.97 -14.39 10.14
CA THR A 269 -7.21 -13.36 9.41
C THR A 269 -7.68 -11.96 9.81
N GLY A 270 -6.73 -11.05 10.02
CA GLY A 270 -7.02 -9.67 10.44
C GLY A 270 -7.20 -9.48 11.95
N ALA A 271 -7.22 -10.56 12.75
CA ALA A 271 -7.46 -10.46 14.20
C ALA A 271 -6.17 -10.37 15.02
N PHE A 272 -5.13 -11.10 14.62
CA PHE A 272 -3.90 -11.25 15.39
C PHE A 272 -2.68 -11.06 14.51
N ILE A 273 -1.56 -10.70 15.15
CA ILE A 273 -0.26 -10.62 14.50
C ILE A 273 0.75 -11.54 15.17
N SER A 274 1.65 -12.15 14.39
CA SER A 274 2.74 -12.97 14.93
C SER A 274 3.88 -12.11 15.47
N LYS A 275 4.81 -12.73 16.21
CA LYS A 275 6.00 -12.04 16.76
C LYS A 275 6.89 -11.46 15.67
N GLU A 276 7.00 -12.16 14.55
CA GLU A 276 7.84 -11.79 13.41
C GLU A 276 7.29 -10.52 12.74
N HIS A 277 5.97 -10.48 12.49
CA HIS A 277 5.31 -9.29 11.96
C HIS A 277 5.38 -8.10 12.93
N PHE A 278 5.19 -8.34 14.23
CA PHE A 278 5.35 -7.31 15.25
C PHE A 278 6.77 -6.72 15.26
N HIS A 279 7.80 -7.54 15.03
CA HIS A 279 9.17 -7.05 14.94
C HIS A 279 9.32 -6.00 13.83
N ILE A 280 8.71 -6.20 12.67
CA ILE A 280 8.70 -5.22 11.57
C ILE A 280 8.01 -3.92 12.02
N PHE A 281 6.81 -4.00 12.60
CA PHE A 281 6.09 -2.81 13.05
C PHE A 281 6.87 -2.02 14.10
N LYS A 282 7.48 -2.71 15.06
CA LYS A 282 8.32 -2.09 16.10
C LYS A 282 9.51 -1.34 15.50
N ASN A 283 10.22 -1.94 14.54
CA ASN A 283 11.40 -1.31 13.90
C ASN A 283 11.04 -0.21 12.90
N SER A 284 9.79 -0.15 12.43
CA SER A 284 9.33 0.95 11.57
C SER A 284 9.15 2.29 12.32
N LEU A 285 9.16 2.25 13.66
CA LEU A 285 8.89 3.39 14.54
C LEU A 285 10.14 3.85 15.28
N GLN A 286 10.16 5.14 15.64
CA GLN A 286 11.07 5.61 16.66
C GLN A 286 10.64 5.11 18.05
N PRO A 287 11.57 4.99 19.03
CA PRO A 287 11.24 4.50 20.37
C PRO A 287 10.10 5.25 21.05
N ASP A 288 10.05 6.57 20.91
CA ASP A 288 9.01 7.42 21.51
C ASP A 288 7.65 7.20 20.84
N ASP A 289 7.62 7.14 19.50
CA ASP A 289 6.40 6.84 18.74
C ASP A 289 5.86 5.45 19.09
N TYR A 290 6.75 4.45 19.22
CA TYR A 290 6.37 3.11 19.64
C TYR A 290 5.65 3.11 21.00
N GLN A 291 6.15 3.87 21.98
CA GLN A 291 5.47 3.96 23.28
C GLN A 291 4.07 4.56 23.14
N ILE A 292 3.91 5.59 22.31
CA ILE A 292 2.61 6.22 22.05
C ILE A 292 1.62 5.21 21.43
N PHE A 293 2.03 4.46 20.41
CA PHE A 293 1.17 3.48 19.77
C PHE A 293 0.88 2.27 20.66
N GLN A 294 1.84 1.83 21.47
CA GLN A 294 1.61 0.77 22.46
C GLN A 294 0.59 1.20 23.52
N GLN A 295 0.67 2.44 24.02
CA GLN A 295 -0.29 2.98 24.97
C GLN A 295 -1.69 3.12 24.33
N HIS A 296 -1.76 3.61 23.09
CA HIS A 296 -3.01 3.65 22.33
C HIS A 296 -3.62 2.26 22.20
N SER A 297 -2.81 1.26 21.81
CA SER A 297 -3.22 -0.14 21.66
C SER A 297 -3.80 -0.71 22.95
N ASN A 298 -3.08 -0.57 24.08
CA ASN A 298 -3.53 -1.05 25.39
C ASN A 298 -4.83 -0.40 25.87
N ALA A 299 -5.16 0.80 25.38
CA ALA A 299 -6.38 1.51 25.74
C ALA A 299 -7.60 1.16 24.87
N GLN A 300 -7.43 0.37 23.80
CA GLN A 300 -8.54 0.03 22.90
C GLN A 300 -9.31 -1.20 23.38
N GLN A 301 -10.64 -1.11 23.40
CA GLN A 301 -11.51 -2.23 23.79
C GLN A 301 -11.36 -3.44 22.86
N ILE A 302 -11.23 -3.22 21.55
CA ILE A 302 -11.03 -4.31 20.58
C ILE A 302 -9.82 -5.18 20.91
N VAL A 303 -8.74 -4.59 21.46
CA VAL A 303 -7.56 -5.34 21.89
C VAL A 303 -7.87 -6.21 23.10
N ALA A 304 -8.59 -5.67 24.09
CA ALA A 304 -9.00 -6.43 25.26
C ALA A 304 -9.95 -7.60 24.89
N ASP A 305 -10.86 -7.38 23.94
CA ASP A 305 -11.79 -8.41 23.47
C ASP A 305 -11.04 -9.52 22.71
N LEU A 306 -10.09 -9.16 21.84
CA LEU A 306 -9.23 -10.11 21.13
C LEU A 306 -8.32 -10.89 22.08
N GLU A 307 -7.81 -10.26 23.14
CA GLU A 307 -7.04 -10.91 24.18
C GLU A 307 -7.87 -11.99 24.89
N ALA A 308 -9.08 -11.63 25.33
CA ALA A 308 -9.98 -12.56 25.98
C ALA A 308 -10.35 -13.73 25.04
N PHE A 309 -10.59 -13.46 23.76
CA PHE A 309 -10.82 -14.49 22.76
C PHE A 309 -9.62 -15.42 22.59
N TYR A 310 -8.40 -14.88 22.46
CA TYR A 310 -7.17 -15.66 22.33
C TYR A 310 -6.93 -16.57 23.54
N GLU A 311 -7.08 -16.05 24.75
CA GLU A 311 -6.88 -16.81 25.99
C GLU A 311 -7.96 -17.87 26.23
N SER A 312 -9.15 -17.71 25.63
CA SER A 312 -10.21 -18.73 25.66
C SER A 312 -9.91 -19.96 24.79
N GLN A 313 -8.95 -19.88 23.86
CA GLN A 313 -8.60 -20.98 22.97
C GLN A 313 -7.61 -21.94 23.63
N GLU A 314 -7.74 -23.24 23.36
CA GLU A 314 -6.78 -24.24 23.81
C GLU A 314 -5.44 -24.10 23.05
N THR A 315 -4.35 -24.49 23.71
CA THR A 315 -3.03 -24.54 23.06
C THR A 315 -2.87 -25.88 22.37
N LEU A 316 -2.66 -25.86 21.06
CA LEU A 316 -2.52 -27.04 20.21
C LEU A 316 -1.12 -27.66 20.33
N SER A 317 -1.04 -29.00 20.27
CA SER A 317 0.21 -29.74 20.06
C SER A 317 0.65 -29.68 18.59
N ASP A 318 1.91 -30.01 18.32
CA ASP A 318 2.45 -30.05 16.96
C ASP A 318 1.63 -30.98 16.04
N GLU A 319 1.17 -32.13 16.54
CA GLU A 319 0.31 -33.05 15.79
C GLU A 319 -1.06 -32.44 15.46
N GLN A 320 -1.64 -31.70 16.41
CA GLN A 320 -2.91 -31.00 16.20
C GLN A 320 -2.74 -29.87 15.18
N ILE A 321 -1.63 -29.13 15.23
CA ILE A 321 -1.30 -28.09 14.24
C ILE A 321 -1.17 -28.73 12.85
N LYS A 322 -0.40 -29.82 12.71
CA LYS A 322 -0.25 -30.55 11.44
C LYS A 322 -1.58 -31.02 10.88
N ALA A 323 -2.49 -31.47 11.75
CA ALA A 323 -3.83 -31.90 11.34
C ALA A 323 -4.71 -30.77 10.78
N THR A 324 -4.37 -29.50 11.02
CA THR A 324 -5.09 -28.36 10.44
C THR A 324 -4.63 -28.00 9.02
N TRP A 325 -3.58 -28.65 8.49
CA TRP A 325 -3.08 -28.38 7.14
C TRP A 325 -4.07 -28.87 6.08
N SER A 326 -4.39 -28.02 5.11
CA SER A 326 -5.27 -28.40 4.02
C SER A 326 -4.55 -29.31 3.03
N VAL A 327 -5.23 -30.37 2.57
CA VAL A 327 -4.72 -31.22 1.48
C VAL A 327 -4.55 -30.41 0.19
N ASP A 328 -5.40 -29.39 -0.01
CA ASP A 328 -5.33 -28.48 -1.16
C ASP A 328 -4.08 -27.57 -1.14
N ASP A 329 -3.39 -27.47 -0.01
CA ASP A 329 -2.15 -26.70 0.15
C ASP A 329 -0.88 -27.50 -0.19
N GLY A 330 -1.04 -28.74 -0.68
CA GLY A 330 0.07 -29.62 -1.05
C GLY A 330 0.75 -30.26 0.14
N GLU A 331 2.03 -30.62 -0.02
CA GLU A 331 2.80 -31.25 1.05
C GLU A 331 3.13 -30.23 2.14
N LEU A 332 2.88 -30.61 3.39
CA LEU A 332 3.21 -29.78 4.54
C LEU A 332 4.72 -29.56 4.63
N PRO A 333 5.22 -28.31 4.73
CA PRO A 333 6.63 -28.05 4.93
C PRO A 333 7.19 -28.68 6.20
N GLU A 334 8.49 -29.04 6.19
CA GLU A 334 9.15 -29.69 7.34
C GLU A 334 9.03 -28.88 8.65
N LYS A 335 9.06 -27.54 8.54
CA LYS A 335 8.90 -26.61 9.65
C LYS A 335 7.49 -26.03 9.66
N LEU A 336 6.80 -26.11 10.81
CA LEU A 336 5.44 -25.57 10.96
C LEU A 336 5.35 -24.06 10.65
N ASN A 337 6.38 -23.29 11.04
CA ASN A 337 6.45 -21.86 10.72
C ASN A 337 6.47 -21.60 9.20
N TRP A 338 7.05 -22.49 8.40
CA TRP A 338 7.05 -22.34 6.94
C TRP A 338 5.67 -22.59 6.36
N GLY A 339 4.93 -23.58 6.88
CA GLY A 339 3.52 -23.78 6.55
C GLY A 339 2.66 -22.57 6.91
N PHE A 340 2.93 -21.94 8.07
CA PHE A 340 2.20 -20.74 8.48
C PHE A 340 2.46 -19.57 7.52
N MET A 341 3.73 -19.32 7.17
CA MET A 341 4.07 -18.30 6.18
C MET A 341 3.45 -18.61 4.81
N HIS A 342 3.38 -19.90 4.43
CA HIS A 342 2.71 -20.33 3.18
C HIS A 342 1.25 -19.94 3.16
N THR A 343 0.56 -20.18 4.28
CA THR A 343 -0.82 -19.78 4.46
C THR A 343 -1.00 -18.26 4.36
N VAL A 344 -0.17 -17.49 5.08
CA VAL A 344 -0.20 -16.02 5.08
C VAL A 344 -0.05 -15.48 3.66
N ALA A 345 0.97 -15.91 2.92
CA ALA A 345 1.23 -15.38 1.60
C ALA A 345 0.20 -15.81 0.56
N ARG A 346 -0.36 -17.03 0.67
CA ARG A 346 -1.50 -17.43 -0.14
C ARG A 346 -2.68 -16.48 0.07
N LEU A 347 -2.99 -16.15 1.33
CA LEU A 347 -4.06 -15.20 1.64
C LEU A 347 -3.77 -13.80 1.09
N ARG A 348 -2.52 -13.32 1.14
CA ARG A 348 -2.11 -12.06 0.52
C ARG A 348 -2.30 -12.08 -1.00
N ALA A 349 -1.86 -13.14 -1.66
CA ALA A 349 -2.01 -13.31 -3.11
C ALA A 349 -3.49 -13.34 -3.51
N ILE A 350 -4.33 -14.05 -2.76
CA ILE A 350 -5.79 -14.06 -2.98
C ILE A 350 -6.35 -12.65 -2.83
N LYS A 351 -6.06 -11.94 -1.73
CA LYS A 351 -6.55 -10.57 -1.50
C LYS A 351 -6.14 -9.62 -2.63
N GLU A 352 -4.91 -9.72 -3.13
CA GLU A 352 -4.41 -8.90 -4.23
C GLU A 352 -5.11 -9.21 -5.56
N ILE A 353 -5.24 -10.50 -5.92
CA ILE A 353 -5.94 -10.93 -7.14
C ILE A 353 -7.39 -10.42 -7.12
N LEU A 354 -8.06 -10.57 -5.97
CA LEU A 354 -9.44 -10.12 -5.79
C LEU A 354 -9.53 -8.59 -5.95
N ALA A 355 -8.68 -7.81 -5.28
CA ALA A 355 -8.68 -6.36 -5.40
C ALA A 355 -8.42 -5.87 -6.84
N ASN A 356 -7.56 -6.57 -7.58
CA ASN A 356 -7.26 -6.27 -8.99
C ASN A 356 -8.42 -6.62 -9.93
N HIS A 357 -9.32 -7.55 -9.57
CA HIS A 357 -10.49 -7.86 -10.41
C HIS A 357 -11.33 -6.61 -10.69
N CYS A 358 -11.39 -5.66 -9.75
CA CYS A 358 -12.14 -4.42 -9.88
C CYS A 358 -11.61 -3.47 -10.97
N THR A 359 -10.32 -3.55 -11.31
CA THR A 359 -9.74 -2.77 -12.44
C THR A 359 -9.98 -3.45 -13.79
N LEU A 360 -10.18 -4.76 -13.79
CA LEU A 360 -10.39 -5.55 -15.00
C LEU A 360 -11.84 -5.50 -15.49
N THR A 361 -12.82 -5.45 -14.58
CA THR A 361 -14.26 -5.46 -14.91
C THR A 361 -14.85 -4.08 -15.23
N THR A 362 -14.19 -3.00 -14.83
CA THR A 362 -14.61 -1.62 -15.18
C THR A 362 -14.17 -1.19 -16.59
N ARG A 363 -13.40 -2.04 -17.28
CA ARG A 363 -13.06 -1.91 -18.71
C ARG A 363 -14.08 -2.60 -19.63
N ASP A 364 -15.36 -2.45 -19.34
CA ASP A 364 -16.31 -2.41 -20.46
C ASP A 364 -16.01 -1.09 -21.16
N ASP A 365 -15.23 -1.17 -22.24
CA ASP A 365 -14.84 -0.05 -23.08
C ASP A 365 -16.10 0.76 -23.44
N GLU A 366 -16.38 1.83 -22.70
CA GLU A 366 -17.05 2.99 -23.28
C GLU A 366 -16.09 3.46 -24.36
N GLU A 367 -16.21 2.88 -25.56
CA GLU A 367 -15.49 3.32 -26.74
C GLU A 367 -15.60 4.84 -26.75
N MET A 368 -14.45 5.52 -26.60
CA MET A 368 -14.42 6.96 -26.74
C MET A 368 -15.12 7.27 -28.06
N PRO A 369 -16.24 8.01 -28.05
CA PRO A 369 -16.99 8.25 -29.28
C PRO A 369 -16.01 8.72 -30.35
N ASP A 370 -16.14 8.25 -31.59
CA ASP A 370 -15.20 8.58 -32.68
C ASP A 370 -14.95 10.09 -32.83
N ASP A 371 -15.91 10.91 -32.40
CA ASP A 371 -15.85 12.37 -32.43
C ASP A 371 -15.37 13.03 -31.12
N PHE A 372 -14.99 12.27 -30.08
CA PHE A 372 -14.59 12.80 -28.78
C PHE A 372 -13.41 13.75 -28.90
N LEU A 373 -12.34 13.32 -29.59
CA LEU A 373 -11.15 14.13 -29.79
C LEU A 373 -11.43 15.36 -30.66
N GLU A 374 -12.26 15.22 -31.70
CA GLU A 374 -12.62 16.32 -32.60
C GLU A 374 -13.46 17.39 -31.88
N LYS A 375 -14.42 16.96 -31.05
CA LYS A 375 -15.22 17.87 -30.21
C LYS A 375 -14.37 18.56 -29.15
N HIS A 376 -13.56 17.82 -28.39
CA HIS A 376 -12.82 18.39 -27.26
C HIS A 376 -11.60 19.21 -27.70
N SER A 377 -11.10 19.03 -28.92
CA SER A 377 -10.08 19.92 -29.52
C SER A 377 -10.68 21.17 -30.18
N SER A 378 -11.99 21.24 -30.35
CA SER A 378 -12.67 22.37 -30.99
C SER A 378 -13.06 23.45 -29.98
N LEU A 379 -12.44 24.63 -30.10
CA LEU A 379 -12.85 25.80 -29.32
C LEU A 379 -14.32 26.18 -29.56
N VAL A 380 -14.82 25.96 -30.78
CA VAL A 380 -16.23 26.23 -31.15
C VAL A 380 -17.18 25.30 -30.39
N PHE A 381 -16.80 24.04 -30.20
CA PHE A 381 -17.56 23.12 -29.37
C PHE A 381 -17.62 23.61 -27.91
N TRP A 382 -16.49 24.02 -27.33
CA TRP A 382 -16.45 24.54 -25.97
C TRP A 382 -17.27 25.83 -25.81
N GLN A 383 -17.16 26.78 -26.73
CA GLN A 383 -17.94 28.02 -26.72
C GLN A 383 -19.47 27.76 -26.70
N LYS A 384 -19.93 26.70 -27.38
CA LYS A 384 -21.35 26.34 -27.45
C LYS A 384 -21.85 25.56 -26.25
N ASN A 385 -20.96 24.89 -25.52
CA ASN A 385 -21.33 23.87 -24.53
C ASN A 385 -20.79 24.13 -23.12
N TYR A 386 -19.90 25.10 -22.89
CA TYR A 386 -19.28 25.32 -21.58
C TYR A 386 -20.29 25.62 -20.45
N THR A 387 -21.44 26.22 -20.77
CA THR A 387 -22.51 26.49 -19.79
C THR A 387 -23.37 25.27 -19.47
N LYS A 388 -23.31 24.22 -20.29
CA LYS A 388 -24.11 22.98 -20.15
C LYS A 388 -23.35 21.88 -19.41
N ILE A 389 -22.02 21.96 -19.40
CA ILE A 389 -21.15 21.04 -18.68
C ILE A 389 -21.18 21.46 -17.20
N LYS A 390 -21.89 20.69 -16.38
CA LYS A 390 -21.91 20.91 -14.93
C LYS A 390 -20.53 20.60 -14.35
N SER A 391 -19.96 21.57 -13.64
CA SER A 391 -18.77 21.40 -12.79
C SER A 391 -19.06 20.50 -11.60
#